data_AF-A0A9D1GEC3-F1
#
_entry.id   AF-A0A9D1GEC3-F1
#
_cell.length_a   1.000
_cell.length_b   1.000
_cell.length_c   1.000
_cell.angle_alpha   90.00
_cell.angle_beta   90.00
_cell.angle_gamma   90.00
#
_symmetry.space_group_name_H-M   'P 1'
#
loop_
_entity.id
_entity.type
_entity.pdbx_description
1 polymer ?
#
loop_
_entity_poly.entity_id
_entity_poly.type
_entity_poly.pdbx_seq_one_letter_code
_entity_poly.pdbx_strand_id
1 'polypeptide(L)'
;MDKIHNGVLRKFHTLCSRLGLTAAEKRAIVESFGVESSTDIDTHDLINVCATLSMQLEGGKNDTMDKLRKQVMAAIGGYLRKINRDGNAEIIKGIACRATGYTTFNKIPAERLRNLYNTFRNKQKDIDAVERITMECISRNYTGERKKQSVMLN
;
A
#
# COMPACT_ATOMS: atom_id res chain seq x y z
N MET A 1 -2.17 44.46 -3.39
CA MET A 1 -1.92 43.18 -2.72
C MET A 1 -0.56 42.64 -3.12
N ASP A 2 0.18 42.12 -2.14
CA ASP A 2 1.52 41.55 -2.31
C ASP A 2 1.50 40.31 -3.23
N LYS A 3 2.51 40.19 -4.12
CA LYS A 3 2.68 39.01 -4.99
C LYS A 3 2.91 37.73 -4.17
N ILE A 4 3.57 37.84 -3.02
CA ILE A 4 3.82 36.72 -2.11
C ILE A 4 2.49 36.23 -1.54
N HIS A 5 1.70 37.14 -0.97
CA HIS A 5 0.38 36.84 -0.42
C HIS A 5 -0.52 36.10 -1.43
N ASN A 6 -0.65 36.63 -2.65
CA ASN A 6 -1.45 35.99 -3.71
C ASN A 6 -0.92 34.61 -4.15
N GLY A 7 0.38 34.36 -4.00
CA GLY A 7 0.98 33.04 -4.23
C GLY A 7 0.55 32.04 -3.15
N VAL A 8 0.64 32.44 -1.88
CA VAL A 8 0.25 31.59 -0.74
C VAL A 8 -1.27 31.35 -0.73
N LEU A 9 -2.08 32.34 -1.07
CA LEU A 9 -3.54 32.19 -1.17
C LEU A 9 -3.97 31.17 -2.23
N ARG A 10 -3.31 31.16 -3.40
CA ARG A 10 -3.54 30.12 -4.42
C ARG A 10 -3.15 28.73 -3.92
N LYS A 11 -2.05 28.62 -3.18
CA LYS A 11 -1.60 27.37 -2.56
C LYS A 11 -2.64 26.86 -1.55
N PHE A 12 -3.17 27.74 -0.69
CA PHE A 12 -4.22 27.41 0.26
C PHE A 12 -5.43 26.77 -0.43
N HIS A 13 -5.98 27.42 -1.46
CA HIS A 13 -7.14 26.88 -2.20
C HIS A 13 -6.85 25.54 -2.89
N THR A 14 -5.65 25.39 -3.45
CA THR A 14 -5.22 24.13 -4.06
C THR A 14 -5.14 23.01 -3.03
N LEU A 15 -4.62 23.29 -1.83
CA LEU A 15 -4.55 22.31 -0.74
C LEU A 15 -5.94 21.92 -0.24
N CYS A 16 -6.85 22.89 -0.07
CA CYS A 16 -8.23 22.59 0.32
C CYS A 16 -8.93 21.68 -0.69
N SER A 17 -8.77 21.96 -1.98
CA SER A 17 -9.32 21.11 -3.05
C SER A 17 -8.71 19.70 -3.03
N ARG A 18 -7.39 19.59 -2.84
CA ARG A 18 -6.69 18.29 -2.78
C ARG A 18 -7.04 17.45 -1.55
N LEU A 19 -7.41 18.09 -0.44
CA LEU A 19 -7.90 17.43 0.77
C LEU A 19 -9.40 17.11 0.69
N GLY A 20 -10.11 17.59 -0.33
CA GLY A 20 -11.55 17.39 -0.47
C GLY A 20 -12.38 18.17 0.55
N LEU A 21 -11.84 19.27 1.09
CA LEU A 21 -12.55 20.10 2.07
C LEU A 21 -13.79 20.72 1.41
N THR A 22 -14.93 20.55 2.07
CA THR A 22 -16.20 21.17 1.71
C THR A 22 -16.13 22.69 1.90
N ALA A 23 -17.07 23.40 1.29
CA ALA A 23 -17.17 24.86 1.47
C ALA A 23 -17.41 25.26 2.94
N ALA A 24 -18.08 24.41 3.72
CA ALA A 24 -18.31 24.63 5.15
C ALA A 24 -17.00 24.48 5.95
N GLU A 25 -16.22 23.43 5.71
CA GLU A 25 -14.94 23.23 6.39
C GLU A 25 -13.91 24.29 6.01
N LYS A 26 -13.87 24.69 4.73
CA LYS A 26 -13.03 25.81 4.29
C LYS A 26 -13.40 27.09 5.03
N ARG A 27 -14.70 27.36 5.21
CA ARG A 27 -15.18 28.55 5.93
C ARG A 27 -14.81 28.49 7.42
N ALA A 28 -14.97 27.33 8.06
CA ALA A 28 -14.55 27.13 9.45
C ALA A 28 -13.05 27.41 9.66
N ILE A 29 -12.20 27.04 8.70
CA ILE A 29 -10.77 27.38 8.74
C ILE A 29 -10.57 28.90 8.66
N VAL A 30 -11.28 29.59 7.76
CA VAL A 30 -11.16 31.05 7.60
C VAL A 30 -11.68 31.78 8.86
N GLU A 31 -12.81 31.35 9.40
CA GLU A 31 -13.40 31.87 10.64
C GLU A 31 -12.49 31.66 11.86
N SER A 32 -11.68 30.60 11.88
CA SER A 32 -10.71 30.35 12.97
C SER A 32 -9.63 31.43 13.07
N PHE A 33 -9.40 32.21 12.01
CA PHE A 33 -8.52 33.39 11.99
C PHE A 33 -9.27 34.69 12.27
N GLY A 34 -10.57 34.63 12.59
CA GLY A 34 -11.40 35.81 12.90
C GLY A 34 -11.76 36.66 11.69
N VAL A 35 -11.67 36.11 10.47
CA VAL A 35 -11.97 36.84 9.22
C VAL A 35 -13.07 36.15 8.43
N GLU A 36 -13.74 36.90 7.55
CA GLU A 36 -14.83 36.39 6.70
C GLU A 36 -14.32 35.84 5.36
N SER A 37 -13.20 36.38 4.87
CA SER A 37 -12.59 35.97 3.60
C SER A 37 -11.16 35.50 3.80
N SER A 38 -10.79 34.44 3.06
CA SER A 38 -9.41 33.96 3.02
C SER A 38 -8.42 34.99 2.46
N THR A 39 -8.91 36.02 1.77
CA THR A 39 -8.09 37.16 1.29
C THR A 39 -7.61 38.06 2.43
N ASP A 40 -8.26 37.97 3.58
CA ASP A 40 -8.04 38.89 4.71
C ASP A 40 -7.17 38.23 5.80
N ILE A 41 -6.80 36.96 5.61
CA ILE A 41 -5.86 36.24 6.46
C ILE A 41 -4.46 36.82 6.27
N ASP A 42 -3.72 37.08 7.35
CA ASP A 42 -2.34 37.55 7.24
C ASP A 42 -1.45 36.53 6.49
N THR A 43 -0.44 37.04 5.77
CA THR A 43 0.44 36.18 4.96
C THR A 43 1.15 35.12 5.81
N HIS A 44 1.55 35.44 7.03
CA HIS A 44 2.20 34.50 7.95
C HIS A 44 1.24 33.38 8.37
N ASP A 45 0.02 33.71 8.73
CA ASP A 45 -1.00 32.74 9.13
C ASP A 45 -1.41 31.85 7.95
N LEU A 46 -1.48 32.43 6.75
CA LEU A 46 -1.74 31.70 5.52
C LEU A 46 -0.62 30.71 5.18
N ILE A 47 0.63 31.04 5.49
CA ILE A 47 1.77 30.12 5.36
C ILE A 47 1.63 28.97 6.36
N ASN A 48 1.29 29.26 7.62
CA ASN A 48 1.14 28.26 8.68
C ASN A 48 0.03 27.27 8.36
N VAL A 49 -1.16 27.75 7.96
CA VAL A 49 -2.26 26.86 7.57
C VAL A 49 -1.91 26.04 6.34
N CYS A 50 -1.20 26.62 5.36
CA CYS A 50 -0.70 25.86 4.21
C CYS A 50 0.26 24.74 4.62
N ALA A 51 1.13 24.98 5.62
CA ALA A 51 2.03 23.96 6.14
C ALA A 51 1.25 22.81 6.80
N THR A 52 0.30 23.13 7.67
CA THR A 52 -0.56 22.14 8.34
C THR A 52 -1.36 21.30 7.34
N LEU A 53 -2.02 21.94 6.37
CA LEU A 53 -2.78 21.23 5.33
C LEU A 53 -1.87 20.36 4.45
N SER A 54 -0.65 20.82 4.16
CA SER A 54 0.34 20.00 3.43
C SER A 54 0.73 18.76 4.22
N MET A 55 1.00 18.90 5.53
CA MET A 55 1.31 17.78 6.41
C MET A 55 0.16 16.77 6.52
N GLN A 56 -1.08 17.24 6.63
CA GLN A 56 -2.27 16.36 6.64
C GLN A 56 -2.38 15.56 5.33
N LEU A 57 -2.17 16.21 4.19
CA LEU A 57 -2.23 15.58 2.88
C LEU A 57 -1.09 14.56 2.69
N GLU A 58 0.11 14.87 3.20
CA GLU A 58 1.24 13.95 3.20
C GLU A 58 1.04 12.77 4.17
N GLY A 59 0.44 13.01 5.33
CA GLY A 59 0.10 11.97 6.30
C GLY A 59 -0.76 10.85 5.71
N GLY A 60 -1.81 11.20 4.95
CA GLY A 60 -2.64 10.21 4.25
C GLY A 60 -1.90 9.42 3.16
N LYS A 61 -0.98 10.08 2.44
CA LYS A 61 -0.13 9.42 1.43
C LYS A 61 0.87 8.46 2.08
N ASN A 62 1.49 8.88 3.18
CA ASN A 62 2.46 8.10 3.91
C ASN A 62 1.82 6.85 4.53
N ASP A 63 0.60 6.96 5.09
CA ASP A 63 -0.15 5.82 5.60
C ASP A 63 -0.50 4.81 4.50
N THR A 64 -0.96 5.29 3.34
CA THR A 64 -1.26 4.41 2.20
C THR A 64 -0.01 3.68 1.69
N MET A 65 1.12 4.39 1.61
CA MET A 65 2.40 3.81 1.20
C MET A 65 2.94 2.81 2.21
N ASP A 66 2.81 3.09 3.51
CA ASP A 66 3.22 2.19 4.57
C ASP A 66 2.40 0.88 4.56
N LYS A 67 1.08 0.98 4.37
CA LYS A 67 0.21 -0.18 4.16
C LYS A 67 0.64 -1.02 2.98
N LEU A 68 0.90 -0.41 1.81
CA LEU A 68 1.40 -1.12 0.62
C LEU A 68 2.74 -1.81 0.88
N ARG A 69 3.66 -1.15 1.56
CA ARG A 69 4.97 -1.70 1.93
C ARG A 69 4.83 -2.91 2.85
N LYS A 70 3.99 -2.82 3.88
CA LYS A 70 3.68 -3.95 4.79
C LYS A 70 3.05 -5.13 4.05
N GLN A 71 2.10 -4.86 3.14
CA GLN A 71 1.47 -5.90 2.30
C GLN A 71 2.49 -6.63 1.42
N VAL A 72 3.39 -5.90 0.76
CA VAL A 72 4.47 -6.48 -0.04
C VAL A 72 5.38 -7.35 0.82
N MET A 73 5.80 -6.86 1.99
CA MET A 73 6.64 -7.63 2.90
C MET A 73 5.95 -8.93 3.34
N ALA A 74 4.66 -8.86 3.67
CA ALA A 74 3.86 -10.02 4.03
C ALA A 74 3.73 -11.02 2.86
N ALA A 75 3.51 -10.54 1.64
CA ALA A 75 3.40 -11.41 0.47
C ALA A 75 4.73 -12.14 0.15
N ILE A 76 5.85 -11.43 0.22
CA ILE A 76 7.18 -12.05 0.02
C ILE A 76 7.47 -13.04 1.16
N GLY A 77 7.23 -12.65 2.42
CA GLY A 77 7.42 -13.53 3.57
C GLY A 77 6.55 -14.79 3.51
N GLY A 78 5.29 -14.65 3.10
CA GLY A 78 4.37 -15.78 2.89
C GLY A 78 4.87 -16.74 1.81
N TYR A 79 5.38 -16.21 0.70
CA TYR A 79 6.00 -17.03 -0.34
C TYR A 79 7.25 -17.77 0.17
N LEU A 80 8.14 -17.10 0.93
CA LEU A 80 9.34 -17.74 1.50
C LEU A 80 8.99 -18.91 2.43
N ARG A 81 7.96 -18.76 3.26
CA ARG A 81 7.47 -19.84 4.14
C ARG A 81 7.00 -21.06 3.36
N LYS A 82 6.28 -20.87 2.24
CA LYS A 82 5.82 -21.98 1.40
C LYS A 82 6.97 -22.77 0.76
N ILE A 83 8.08 -22.11 0.47
CA ILE A 83 9.27 -22.77 -0.09
C ILE A 83 10.28 -23.18 1.00
N ASN A 84 9.86 -23.23 2.27
CA ASN A 84 10.68 -23.58 3.43
C ASN A 84 11.99 -22.77 3.54
N ARG A 85 11.93 -21.47 3.24
CA ARG A 85 13.05 -20.54 3.44
C ARG A 85 12.75 -19.53 4.53
N ASP A 86 13.78 -19.21 5.31
CA ASP A 86 13.70 -18.12 6.28
C ASP A 86 13.61 -16.76 5.60
N GLY A 87 12.74 -15.91 6.16
CA GLY A 87 12.45 -14.58 5.65
C GLY A 87 12.48 -13.54 6.75
N ASN A 88 13.68 -13.07 7.10
CA ASN A 88 13.80 -11.89 7.95
C ASN A 88 13.48 -10.60 7.17
N ALA A 89 13.24 -9.50 7.87
CA ALA A 89 12.82 -8.24 7.24
C ALA A 89 13.83 -7.70 6.22
N GLU A 90 15.13 -7.93 6.43
CA GLU A 90 16.20 -7.48 5.55
C GLU A 90 16.25 -8.30 4.25
N ILE A 91 16.15 -9.62 4.34
CA ILE A 91 16.07 -10.53 3.20
C ILE A 91 14.84 -10.19 2.36
N ILE A 92 13.68 -10.00 3.00
CA ILE A 92 12.43 -9.64 2.31
C ILE A 92 12.59 -8.32 1.54
N LYS A 93 13.14 -7.28 2.18
CA LYS A 93 13.41 -5.99 1.53
C LYS A 93 14.43 -6.13 0.39
N GLY A 94 15.48 -6.94 0.59
CA GLY A 94 16.49 -7.24 -0.42
C GLY A 94 15.91 -7.93 -1.66
N ILE A 95 15.02 -8.90 -1.47
CA ILE A 95 14.28 -9.54 -2.57
C ILE A 95 13.44 -8.51 -3.31
N ALA A 96 12.70 -7.66 -2.60
CA ALA A 96 11.87 -6.64 -3.23
C ALA A 96 12.70 -5.65 -4.06
N CYS A 97 13.84 -5.21 -3.52
CA CYS A 97 14.79 -4.34 -4.20
C CYS A 97 15.35 -4.99 -5.48
N ARG A 98 15.83 -6.25 -5.39
CA ARG A 98 16.33 -7.00 -6.55
C ARG A 98 15.26 -7.24 -7.62
N ALA A 99 14.04 -7.58 -7.21
CA ALA A 99 12.94 -7.84 -8.13
C ALA A 99 12.45 -6.57 -8.86
N THR A 100 12.68 -5.39 -8.30
CA THR A 100 12.19 -4.11 -8.86
C THR A 100 13.29 -3.26 -9.48
N GLY A 101 14.57 -3.57 -9.21
CA GLY A 101 15.73 -2.78 -9.66
C GLY A 101 16.04 -1.55 -8.81
N TYR A 102 15.39 -1.39 -7.66
CA TYR A 102 15.64 -0.25 -6.75
C TYR A 102 16.66 -0.62 -5.67
N THR A 103 17.51 0.34 -5.31
CA THR A 103 18.54 0.14 -4.26
C THR A 103 17.96 0.20 -2.84
N THR A 104 16.82 0.85 -2.65
CA THR A 104 16.19 1.03 -1.33
C THR A 104 14.70 0.75 -1.43
N PHE A 105 14.20 -0.10 -0.54
CA PHE A 105 12.79 -0.49 -0.50
C PHE A 105 11.82 0.70 -0.38
N ASN A 106 12.21 1.72 0.40
CA ASN A 106 11.39 2.91 0.59
C ASN A 106 11.25 3.77 -0.68
N LYS A 107 12.15 3.61 -1.66
CA LYS A 107 12.13 4.34 -2.95
C LYS A 107 11.27 3.64 -4.01
N ILE A 108 10.78 2.43 -3.76
CA ILE A 108 9.93 1.72 -4.73
C ILE A 108 8.57 2.45 -4.83
N PRO A 109 8.13 2.84 -6.04
CA PRO A 109 6.88 3.56 -6.23
C PRO A 109 5.67 2.64 -6.04
N ALA A 110 4.51 3.23 -5.71
CA ALA A 110 3.28 2.52 -5.36
C ALA A 110 2.84 1.49 -6.40
N GLU A 111 2.92 1.82 -7.68
CA GLU A 111 2.55 0.92 -8.78
C GLU A 111 3.45 -0.32 -8.81
N ARG A 112 4.76 -0.14 -8.68
CA ARG A 112 5.72 -1.25 -8.62
C ARG A 112 5.49 -2.12 -7.39
N LEU A 113 5.16 -1.53 -6.24
CA LEU A 113 4.78 -2.28 -5.03
C LEU A 113 3.52 -3.12 -5.26
N ARG A 114 2.48 -2.57 -5.91
CA ARG A 114 1.24 -3.32 -6.22
C ARG A 114 1.50 -4.50 -7.15
N ASN A 115 2.29 -4.29 -8.20
CA ASN A 115 2.65 -5.35 -9.13
C ASN A 115 3.41 -6.46 -8.38
N LEU A 116 4.39 -6.08 -7.56
CA LEU A 116 5.19 -7.03 -6.78
C LEU A 116 4.33 -7.84 -5.80
N TYR A 117 3.42 -7.16 -5.07
CA TYR A 117 2.46 -7.82 -4.18
C TYR A 117 1.63 -8.86 -4.92
N ASN A 118 1.03 -8.49 -6.06
CA ASN A 118 0.20 -9.39 -6.85
C ASN A 118 1.00 -10.59 -7.37
N THR A 119 2.22 -10.38 -7.85
CA THR A 119 3.10 -11.46 -8.32
C THR A 119 3.39 -12.48 -7.23
N PHE A 120 3.83 -12.04 -6.04
CA PHE A 120 4.13 -12.97 -4.94
C PHE A 120 2.87 -13.62 -4.36
N ARG A 121 1.73 -12.92 -4.38
CA ARG A 121 0.45 -13.50 -3.96
C ARG A 121 -0.03 -14.58 -4.93
N ASN A 122 0.10 -14.38 -6.24
CA ASN A 122 -0.28 -15.39 -7.22
C ASN A 122 0.63 -16.63 -7.11
N LYS A 123 1.94 -16.44 -6.96
CA LYS A 123 2.87 -17.56 -6.70
C LYS A 123 2.47 -18.41 -5.49
N GLN A 124 2.04 -17.77 -4.40
CA GLN A 124 1.55 -18.50 -3.22
C GLN A 124 0.30 -19.33 -3.53
N LYS A 125 -0.67 -18.75 -4.24
CA LYS A 125 -1.91 -19.44 -4.64
C LYS A 125 -1.62 -20.61 -5.58
N ASP A 126 -0.69 -20.44 -6.50
CA ASP A 126 -0.33 -21.49 -7.46
C ASP A 126 0.33 -22.67 -6.74
N ILE A 127 1.19 -22.41 -5.74
CA ILE A 127 1.76 -23.46 -4.87
C ILE A 127 0.64 -24.22 -4.16
N ASP A 128 -0.29 -23.50 -3.51
CA ASP A 128 -1.43 -24.14 -2.80
C ASP A 128 -2.30 -24.98 -3.74
N ALA A 129 -2.53 -24.49 -4.95
CA ALA A 129 -3.31 -25.20 -5.95
C ALA A 129 -2.61 -26.49 -6.39
N VAL A 130 -1.30 -26.43 -6.64
CA VAL A 130 -0.49 -27.60 -7.02
C VAL A 130 -0.47 -28.62 -5.89
N GLU A 131 -0.20 -28.22 -4.65
CA GLU A 131 -0.20 -29.12 -3.49
C GLU A 131 -1.52 -29.86 -3.33
N ARG A 132 -2.65 -29.14 -3.47
CA ARG A 132 -3.98 -29.74 -3.42
C ARG A 132 -4.18 -30.78 -4.54
N ILE A 133 -3.81 -30.45 -5.78
CA ILE A 133 -3.92 -31.38 -6.92
C ILE A 133 -3.06 -32.62 -6.66
N THR A 134 -1.83 -32.44 -6.17
CA THR A 134 -0.94 -33.55 -5.81
C THR A 134 -1.57 -34.46 -4.75
N MET A 135 -2.16 -33.91 -3.70
CA MET A 135 -2.83 -34.69 -2.65
C MET A 135 -4.06 -35.44 -3.17
N GLU A 136 -4.84 -34.82 -4.07
CA GLU A 136 -5.97 -35.48 -4.75
C GLU A 136 -5.51 -36.65 -5.62
N CYS A 137 -4.44 -36.48 -6.39
CA CYS A 137 -3.85 -37.55 -7.21
C CYS A 137 -3.35 -38.71 -6.36
N ILE A 138 -2.61 -38.43 -5.28
CA ILE A 138 -2.12 -39.45 -4.34
C ILE A 138 -3.30 -40.22 -3.73
N SER A 139 -4.33 -39.53 -3.24
CA SER A 139 -5.51 -40.15 -2.63
C SER A 139 -6.30 -41.05 -3.61
N ARG A 140 -6.40 -40.64 -4.88
CA ARG A 140 -7.03 -41.45 -5.93
C ARG A 140 -6.23 -42.73 -6.23
N ASN A 141 -4.91 -42.65 -6.25
CA ASN A 141 -4.06 -43.83 -6.44
C ASN A 141 -4.22 -44.85 -5.30
N TYR A 142 -4.20 -44.39 -4.04
CA TYR A 142 -4.42 -45.27 -2.88
C TYR A 142 -5.81 -45.93 -2.86
N THR A 143 -6.86 -45.22 -3.30
CA THR A 143 -8.21 -45.81 -3.39
C THR A 143 -8.37 -46.79 -4.55
N GLY A 144 -7.67 -46.57 -5.67
CA GLY A 144 -7.58 -47.52 -6.77
C GLY A 144 -6.83 -48.81 -6.42
N GLU A 145 -5.74 -48.72 -5.65
CA GLU A 145 -4.98 -49.87 -5.17
C GLU A 145 -5.76 -50.74 -4.18
N ARG A 146 -6.49 -50.13 -3.22
CA ARG A 146 -7.37 -50.88 -2.31
C ARG A 146 -8.49 -51.63 -3.03
N LYS A 147 -9.05 -51.04 -4.10
CA LYS A 147 -10.05 -51.74 -4.94
C LYS A 147 -9.46 -52.95 -5.66
N LYS A 148 -8.25 -52.83 -6.22
CA LYS A 148 -7.57 -53.95 -6.90
C LYS A 148 -7.22 -55.08 -5.93
N GLN A 149 -6.76 -54.77 -4.73
CA GLN A 149 -6.39 -55.79 -3.73
C GLN A 149 -7.61 -56.54 -3.18
N SER A 150 -8.76 -55.87 -3.02
CA SER A 150 -10.03 -56.50 -2.63
C SER A 150 -10.61 -57.42 -3.71
N VAL A 151 -10.39 -57.12 -5.00
CA VAL A 151 -10.81 -57.98 -6.11
C VAL A 151 -9.90 -59.22 -6.28
N MET A 152 -8.62 -59.14 -5.90
CA MET A 152 -7.72 -60.32 -5.93
C MET A 152 -7.88 -61.28 -4.75
N LEU A 153 -8.57 -60.86 -3.68
CA LEU A 153 -8.78 -61.65 -2.46
C LEU A 153 -10.16 -62.33 -2.39
N ASN A 154 -10.94 -62.30 -3.48
CA ASN A 154 -12.22 -63.01 -3.62
C ASN A 154 -12.12 -64.08 -4.70
#